data_AF-A0A4Q5SEF4-F1
#
_entry.id   AF-A0A4Q5SEF4-F1
#
_cell.length_a   1.000
_cell.length_b   1.000
_cell.length_c   1.000
_cell.angle_alpha   90.00
_cell.angle_beta   90.00
_cell.angle_gamma   90.00
#
_symmetry.space_group_name_H-M   'P 1'
#
loop_
_entity.id
_entity.type
_entity.pdbx_description
1 polymer ?
#
loop_
_entity_poly.entity_id
_entity_poly.type
_entity_poly.pdbx_seq_one_letter_code
_entity_poly.pdbx_strand_id
1 'polypeptide(L)'
;MIRKAFVVIAVFITATVVSGCETLNQVAQTAGKGLGNPTAFEIAAGLREALQQGTTKSSDQLSATNGFFGNALIKIVFPPEAQKAEKALRAIGLNSL
;
A
#
# COMPACT_ATOMS: atom_id res chain seq x y z
N MET A 1 -15.50 44.08 -3.77
CA MET A 1 -14.73 43.83 -2.53
C MET A 1 -14.48 42.34 -2.27
N ILE A 2 -15.47 41.46 -2.41
CA ILE A 2 -15.37 40.00 -2.17
C ILE A 2 -14.24 39.27 -2.93
N ARG A 3 -14.01 39.59 -4.21
CA ARG A 3 -12.91 38.97 -5.00
C ARG A 3 -11.52 39.31 -4.47
N LYS A 4 -11.33 40.53 -3.94
CA LYS A 4 -10.05 40.98 -3.35
C LYS A 4 -9.83 40.34 -1.98
N ALA A 5 -10.89 40.20 -1.18
CA ALA A 5 -10.83 39.50 0.11
C ALA A 5 -10.46 38.02 -0.04
N PHE A 6 -11.00 37.33 -1.05
CA PHE A 6 -10.67 35.92 -1.32
C PHE A 6 -9.19 35.73 -1.72
N VAL A 7 -8.64 36.65 -2.53
CA VAL A 7 -7.23 36.63 -2.93
C VAL A 7 -6.31 36.90 -1.73
N VAL A 8 -6.66 37.83 -0.84
CA VAL A 8 -5.87 38.13 0.37
C VAL A 8 -5.85 36.95 1.34
N ILE A 9 -6.97 36.27 1.53
CA ILE A 9 -7.05 35.07 2.38
C ILE A 9 -6.23 33.92 1.80
N ALA A 10 -6.30 33.69 0.48
CA ALA A 10 -5.50 32.66 -0.18
C ALA A 10 -3.99 32.91 -0.04
N VAL A 11 -3.54 34.16 -0.20
CA VAL A 11 -2.13 34.54 -0.04
C VAL A 11 -1.66 34.34 1.41
N PHE A 12 -2.50 34.67 2.39
CA PHE A 12 -2.16 34.48 3.81
C PHE A 12 -2.04 33.00 4.20
N ILE A 13 -2.90 32.14 3.67
CA ILE A 13 -2.84 30.67 3.88
C ILE A 13 -1.59 30.08 3.20
N THR A 14 -1.21 30.59 2.04
CA THR A 14 -0.01 30.10 1.34
C THR A 14 1.28 30.52 2.06
N ALA A 15 1.28 31.69 2.71
CA ALA A 15 2.41 32.20 3.48
C ALA A 15 2.68 31.41 4.77
N THR A 16 1.66 30.87 5.43
CA THR A 16 1.84 30.07 6.65
C THR A 16 2.38 28.67 6.37
N VAL A 17 2.13 28.12 5.19
CA VAL A 17 2.66 26.80 4.77
C VAL A 17 4.15 26.85 4.44
N VAL A 18 4.67 27.99 3.95
CA VAL A 18 6.08 28.11 3.55
C VAL A 18 7.04 28.13 4.75
N SER A 19 6.61 28.61 5.91
CA SER A 19 7.42 28.67 7.14
C SER A 19 7.71 27.29 7.75
N GLY A 20 6.94 26.26 7.40
CA GLY A 20 7.14 24.89 7.89
C GLY A 20 8.28 24.12 7.21
N CYS A 21 8.78 24.62 6.07
CA CYS A 21 9.78 23.90 5.27
C CYS A 21 11.18 23.90 5.93
N GLU A 22 11.51 24.94 6.72
CA GLU A 22 12.78 25.05 7.45
C GLU A 22 12.91 23.97 8.53
N THR A 23 11.85 23.73 9.31
CA THR A 23 11.83 22.69 10.36
C THR A 23 12.00 21.30 9.76
N LEU A 24 11.37 21.03 8.60
CA LEU A 24 11.53 19.76 7.90
C LEU A 24 12.96 19.56 7.40
N ASN A 25 13.58 20.61 6.87
CA ASN A 25 14.97 20.58 6.42
C ASN A 25 15.95 20.39 7.59
N GLN A 26 15.70 21.03 8.74
CA GLN A 26 16.50 20.87 9.95
C GLN A 26 16.39 19.45 10.54
N VAL A 27 15.19 18.86 10.53
CA VAL A 27 14.97 17.46 10.96
C VAL A 27 15.59 16.47 9.96
N ALA A 28 15.48 16.72 8.65
CA ALA A 28 16.11 15.88 7.64
C ALA A 28 17.64 15.89 7.78
N GLN A 29 18.23 17.04 8.11
CA GLN A 29 19.67 17.16 8.33
C GLN A 29 20.14 16.52 9.64
N THR A 30 19.34 16.51 10.71
CA THR A 30 19.69 15.79 11.95
C THR A 30 19.45 14.30 11.85
N ALA A 31 18.36 13.87 11.21
CA ALA A 31 18.07 12.45 10.94
C ALA A 31 19.14 11.83 10.02
N GLY A 32 19.50 12.51 8.92
CA GLY A 32 20.52 12.02 7.98
C GLY A 32 21.95 11.99 8.53
N LYS A 33 22.22 12.66 9.66
CA LYS A 33 23.54 12.66 10.33
C LYS A 33 23.67 11.64 11.46
N GLY A 34 22.54 11.11 11.97
CA GLY A 34 22.52 10.12 13.06
C GLY A 34 22.41 8.67 12.58
N LEU A 35 21.93 8.46 11.36
CA LEU A 35 21.85 7.14 10.73
C LEU A 35 23.09 6.94 9.86
N GLY A 36 24.19 6.51 10.47
CA GLY A 36 25.30 5.92 9.71
C GLY A 36 24.80 4.77 8.84
N ASN A 37 25.54 4.43 7.78
CA ASN A 37 25.17 3.27 6.94
C ASN A 37 24.91 2.06 7.84
N PRO A 38 23.70 1.46 7.77
CA PRO A 38 23.38 0.33 8.62
C PRO A 38 24.39 -0.79 8.40
N THR A 39 24.73 -1.49 9.47
CA THR A 39 25.66 -2.62 9.39
C THR A 39 25.08 -3.69 8.47
N ALA A 40 25.95 -4.51 7.86
CA ALA A 40 25.50 -5.61 7.00
C ALA A 40 24.49 -6.55 7.71
N PHE A 41 24.61 -6.68 9.03
CA PHE A 41 23.67 -7.44 9.86
C PHE A 41 22.29 -6.79 9.94
N GLU A 42 22.22 -5.48 10.19
CA GLU A 42 20.96 -4.73 10.23
C GLU A 42 20.27 -4.72 8.86
N ILE A 43 21.05 -4.60 7.78
CA ILE A 43 20.53 -4.71 6.41
C ILE A 43 19.94 -6.11 6.19
N ALA A 44 20.67 -7.17 6.54
CA ALA A 44 20.19 -8.54 6.38
C ALA A 44 18.93 -8.82 7.22
N ALA A 45 18.89 -8.32 8.46
CA ALA A 45 17.72 -8.45 9.34
C ALA A 45 16.51 -7.69 8.77
N GLY A 46 16.70 -6.46 8.31
CA GLY A 46 15.65 -5.65 7.70
C GLY A 46 15.11 -6.27 6.41
N LEU A 47 15.98 -6.83 5.57
CA LEU A 47 15.56 -7.56 4.37
C LEU A 47 14.75 -8.82 4.73
N ARG A 48 15.18 -9.60 5.75
CA ARG A 48 14.40 -10.76 6.20
C ARG A 48 13.02 -10.35 6.71
N GLU A 49 12.94 -9.31 7.52
CA GLU A 49 11.68 -8.83 8.06
C GLU A 49 10.75 -8.31 6.94
N ALA A 50 11.29 -7.53 6.01
CA ALA A 50 10.55 -7.04 4.85
C ALA A 50 10.01 -8.17 3.97
N LEU A 51 10.80 -9.21 3.73
CA LEU A 51 10.36 -10.39 2.98
C LEU A 51 9.29 -11.19 3.73
N GLN A 52 9.44 -11.35 5.05
CA GLN A 52 8.46 -12.02 5.89
C GLN A 52 7.12 -11.28 5.87
N GLN A 53 7.14 -9.97 6.15
CA GLN A 53 5.93 -9.15 6.11
C GLN A 53 5.33 -9.08 4.70
N GLY A 54 6.16 -8.96 3.66
CA GLY A 54 5.70 -8.93 2.28
C GLY A 54 4.99 -10.22 1.88
N THR A 55 5.54 -11.38 2.26
CA THR A 55 4.93 -12.68 2.01
C THR A 55 3.60 -12.84 2.76
N THR A 56 3.57 -12.50 4.05
CA THR A 56 2.34 -12.57 4.85
C THR A 56 1.24 -11.68 4.28
N LYS A 57 1.54 -10.39 4.05
CA LYS A 57 0.55 -9.44 3.50
C LYS A 57 0.07 -9.85 2.11
N SER A 58 0.96 -10.35 1.26
CA SER A 58 0.58 -10.84 -0.07
C SER A 58 -0.35 -12.04 0.04
N SER A 59 -0.03 -13.01 0.89
CA SER A 59 -0.90 -14.17 1.12
C SER A 59 -2.28 -13.76 1.66
N ASP A 60 -2.34 -12.82 2.59
CA ASP A 60 -3.60 -12.31 3.15
C ASP A 60 -4.45 -11.61 2.09
N GLN A 61 -3.83 -10.77 1.26
CA GLN A 61 -4.51 -10.06 0.17
C GLN A 61 -5.02 -11.01 -0.92
N LEU A 62 -4.24 -12.04 -1.24
CA LEU A 62 -4.60 -13.02 -2.26
C LEU A 62 -5.67 -14.00 -1.78
N SER A 63 -5.68 -14.33 -0.48
CA SER A 63 -6.65 -15.23 0.14
C SER A 63 -8.01 -14.57 0.42
N ALA A 64 -8.07 -13.23 0.39
CA ALA A 64 -9.32 -12.49 0.49
C ALA A 64 -10.30 -12.87 -0.64
N THR A 65 -11.59 -12.58 -0.43
CA THR A 65 -12.62 -12.80 -1.45
C THR A 65 -12.24 -12.06 -2.74
N ASN A 66 -12.17 -12.80 -3.85
CA ASN A 66 -11.71 -12.31 -5.16
C ASN A 66 -10.24 -11.82 -5.21
N GLY A 67 -9.36 -12.18 -4.27
CA GLY A 67 -7.95 -11.75 -4.29
C GLY A 67 -7.21 -12.16 -5.56
N PHE A 68 -7.27 -13.44 -5.92
CA PHE A 68 -6.75 -13.92 -7.21
C PHE A 68 -7.65 -13.55 -8.39
N PHE A 69 -8.97 -13.66 -8.26
CA PHE A 69 -9.88 -13.52 -9.41
C PHE A 69 -10.14 -12.06 -9.84
N GLY A 70 -10.03 -11.10 -8.92
CA GLY A 70 -10.38 -9.70 -9.11
C GLY A 70 -9.26 -8.84 -9.71
N ASN A 71 -8.02 -9.32 -9.69
CA ASN A 71 -6.89 -8.62 -10.30
C ASN A 71 -6.43 -9.33 -11.58
N ALA A 72 -6.61 -8.67 -12.72
CA ALA A 72 -6.29 -9.23 -14.04
C ALA A 72 -4.81 -9.62 -14.22
N LEU A 73 -3.90 -9.02 -13.46
CA LEU A 73 -2.45 -9.27 -13.55
C LEU A 73 -2.01 -10.57 -12.84
N ILE A 74 -2.80 -11.07 -11.89
CA ILE A 74 -2.48 -12.23 -11.04
C ILE A 74 -3.60 -13.29 -11.05
N LYS A 75 -4.47 -13.20 -12.06
CA LYS A 75 -5.66 -14.04 -12.18
C LYS A 75 -5.29 -15.50 -12.40
N ILE A 76 -5.58 -16.32 -11.40
CA ILE A 76 -5.53 -17.78 -11.53
C ILE A 76 -6.87 -18.25 -12.10
N VAL A 77 -6.86 -18.73 -13.35
CA VAL A 77 -8.05 -19.32 -13.98
C VAL A 77 -8.26 -20.76 -13.49
N PHE A 78 -9.52 -21.15 -13.28
CA PHE A 78 -9.84 -22.52 -12.90
C PHE A 78 -9.41 -23.50 -14.00
N PRO A 79 -8.62 -24.53 -13.68
CA PRO A 79 -8.26 -25.56 -14.64
C PRO A 79 -9.50 -26.35 -15.10
N PRO A 80 -9.49 -26.97 -16.28
CA PRO A 80 -10.66 -27.63 -16.86
C PRO A 80 -11.24 -28.74 -15.96
N GLU A 81 -10.41 -29.37 -15.12
CA GLU A 81 -10.82 -30.37 -14.13
C GLU A 81 -11.64 -29.74 -13.00
N ALA A 82 -11.21 -28.58 -12.51
CA ALA A 82 -11.91 -27.87 -11.45
C ALA A 82 -13.22 -27.25 -11.94
N GLN A 83 -13.31 -26.87 -13.21
CA GLN A 83 -14.58 -26.42 -13.82
C GLN A 83 -15.62 -27.54 -13.87
N LYS A 84 -15.21 -28.81 -14.08
CA LYS A 84 -16.13 -29.96 -14.01
C LYS A 84 -16.63 -30.18 -12.58
N ALA A 85 -15.74 -30.10 -11.60
CA ALA A 85 -16.09 -30.23 -10.19
C ALA A 85 -17.04 -29.11 -9.74
N GLU A 86 -16.76 -27.86 -10.12
CA GLU A 86 -17.61 -26.70 -9.86
C GLU A 86 -19.02 -26.89 -10.46
N LYS A 87 -19.12 -27.32 -11.71
CA LYS A 87 -20.41 -27.62 -12.36
C LYS A 87 -21.20 -28.70 -11.64
N ALA A 88 -20.53 -29.78 -11.20
CA ALA A 88 -21.16 -30.84 -10.42
C ALA A 88 -21.65 -30.33 -9.06
N LEU A 89 -20.83 -29.54 -8.35
CA LEU A 89 -21.19 -28.94 -7.06
C LEU A 89 -22.34 -27.92 -7.19
N ARG A 90 -22.40 -27.15 -8.29
CA ARG A 90 -23.55 -26.28 -8.58
C ARG A 90 -24.80 -27.07 -8.94
N ALA A 91 -24.66 -28.18 -9.68
CA ALA A 91 -25.80 -29.02 -10.06
C ALA A 91 -26.50 -29.65 -8.84
N ILE A 92 -25.77 -29.91 -7.76
CA ILE A 92 -26.32 -30.41 -6.49
C ILE A 92 -26.82 -29.27 -5.56
N GLY A 93 -26.82 -28.01 -6.02
CA GLY A 93 -27.43 -26.89 -5.29
C GLY A 93 -26.52 -26.14 -4.33
N LEU A 94 -25.18 -26.33 -4.34
CA LEU A 94 -24.25 -25.53 -3.52
C LEU A 94 -24.01 -24.11 -4.05
N ASN A 95 -24.94 -23.55 -4.83
CA ASN A 95 -24.81 -22.20 -5.39
C ASN A 95 -25.46 -21.11 -4.52
N SER A 96 -26.20 -21.48 -3.47
CA SER A 96 -27.12 -20.60 -2.75
C SER A 96 -26.82 -20.43 -1.26
N LEU A 97 -25.55 -20.37 -0.87
CA LEU A 97 -25.12 -19.99 0.49
C LEU A 97 -24.08 -18.87 0.46
#